data_AF-A0A352IV87-F1
#
_entry.id   AF-A0A352IV87-F1
#
_cell.length_a   1.000
_cell.length_b   1.000
_cell.length_c   1.000
_cell.angle_alpha   90.00
_cell.angle_beta   90.00
_cell.angle_gamma   90.00
#
_symmetry.space_group_name_H-M   'P 1'
#
loop_
_entity.id
_entity.type
_entity.pdbx_description
1 polymer ?
#
loop_
_entity_poly.entity_id
_entity_poly.type
_entity_poly.pdbx_seq_one_letter_code
_entity_poly.pdbx_strand_id
1 'polypeptide(L)' 'GFDTGPDEVVTHRWLYARSEGGEHPGHLWFPDYKIGLAGDWLSGGRVEGAFDSACGLVAELTTAPTTQ' A
#
# COMPACT_ATOMS: atom_id res chain seq x y z
N GLY A 1 -40.12 -26.65 14.25
CA GLY A 1 -39.20 -25.59 14.70
C GLY A 1 -38.62 -24.95 13.46
N PHE A 2 -38.55 -23.63 13.40
CA PHE A 2 -37.90 -22.95 12.28
C PHE A 2 -36.39 -23.00 12.50
N ASP A 3 -35.67 -23.45 11.48
CA ASP A 3 -34.22 -23.39 11.46
C ASP A 3 -33.81 -21.96 11.09
N THR A 4 -33.05 -21.31 11.96
CA THR A 4 -32.69 -19.88 11.88
C THR A 4 -31.21 -19.71 11.51
N GLY A 5 -30.74 -20.48 10.54
CA GLY A 5 -29.38 -20.36 10.02
C GLY A 5 -29.26 -19.25 8.96
N PRO A 6 -28.06 -18.69 8.75
CA PRO A 6 -27.82 -17.76 7.64
C PRO A 6 -28.00 -18.47 6.29
N ASP A 7 -28.60 -17.78 5.32
CA ASP A 7 -28.80 -18.31 3.96
C ASP A 7 -27.48 -18.58 3.23
N GLU A 8 -26.42 -17.82 3.55
CA GLU A 8 -25.10 -17.97 2.96
C GLU A 8 -23.99 -17.56 3.95
N VAL A 9 -22.86 -18.26 3.90
CA VAL A 9 -21.66 -17.96 4.68
C VAL A 9 -20.43 -18.02 3.78
N VAL A 10 -19.67 -16.92 3.74
CA VAL A 10 -18.39 -16.84 3.03
C VAL A 10 -17.30 -16.46 4.03
N THR A 11 -16.22 -17.24 4.06
CA THR A 11 -15.07 -16.98 4.93
C THR A 11 -13.87 -16.56 4.09
N HIS A 12 -13.15 -15.53 4.54
CA HIS A 12 -11.90 -15.11 3.93
C HIS A 12 -10.83 -14.85 4.99
N ARG A 13 -9.57 -15.14 4.65
CA ARG A 13 -8.42 -14.91 5.54
C ARG A 13 -7.38 -14.05 4.84
N TRP A 14 -7.26 -12.82 5.29
CA TRP A 14 -6.25 -11.88 4.83
C TRP A 14 -5.00 -12.01 5.69
N LEU A 15 -3.90 -12.52 5.13
CA LEU A 15 -2.64 -12.69 5.86
C LEU A 15 -1.97 -11.33 6.18
N TYR A 16 -2.12 -10.36 5.28
CA TYR A 16 -1.54 -9.02 5.39
C TYR A 16 -2.61 -7.94 5.11
N ALA A 17 -3.72 -7.99 5.85
CA ALA A 17 -4.84 -7.07 5.65
C ALA A 17 -4.52 -5.62 6.02
N ARG A 18 -3.55 -5.43 6.92
CA ARG A 18 -3.18 -4.12 7.44
C ARG A 18 -1.76 -4.18 7.94
N SER A 19 -0.98 -3.15 7.65
CA SER A 19 0.35 -3.01 8.26
C SER A 19 0.23 -2.49 9.70
N GLU A 20 1.08 -3.01 10.57
CA GLU A 20 1.21 -2.54 11.95
C GLU A 20 2.57 -1.86 12.15
N GLY A 21 2.54 -0.62 12.65
CA GLY A 21 3.75 0.12 13.06
C GLY A 21 4.78 0.34 11.95
N GLY A 22 5.94 0.87 12.34
CA GLY A 22 7.08 1.13 11.45
C GLY A 22 7.23 2.58 11.02
N GLU A 23 8.29 2.86 10.27
CA GLU A 23 8.48 4.16 9.64
C GLU A 23 7.52 4.32 8.45
N HIS A 24 7.01 5.54 8.28
CA HIS A 24 6.13 5.91 7.17
C HIS A 24 6.81 6.99 6.31
N PRO A 25 7.83 6.63 5.51
CA PRO A 25 8.59 7.58 4.69
C PRO A 25 7.79 8.12 3.49
N GLY A 26 6.54 7.69 3.27
CA GLY A 26 5.75 8.00 2.09
C GLY A 26 6.06 7.03 0.95
N HIS A 27 7.28 7.06 0.41
CA HIS A 27 7.77 6.15 -0.64
C HIS A 27 9.25 5.86 -0.44
N LEU A 28 9.79 4.88 -1.17
CA LEU A 28 11.23 4.63 -1.26
C LEU A 28 11.66 4.65 -2.72
N TRP A 29 12.78 5.32 -3.01
CA TRP A 29 13.40 5.35 -4.33
C TRP A 29 14.86 4.91 -4.25
N PHE A 30 15.23 3.91 -5.04
CA PHE A 30 16.58 3.38 -5.14
C PHE A 30 17.14 3.70 -6.53
N PRO A 31 17.81 4.87 -6.71
CA PRO A 31 18.20 5.37 -8.03
C PRO A 31 19.19 4.46 -8.75
N ASP A 32 20.14 3.85 -8.02
CA ASP A 32 21.15 2.95 -8.59
C ASP A 32 20.54 1.75 -9.31
N TYR A 33 19.38 1.29 -8.81
CA TYR A 33 18.66 0.14 -9.36
C TYR A 33 17.47 0.54 -10.23
N LYS A 34 17.11 1.84 -10.22
CA LYS A 34 15.87 2.36 -10.82
C LYS A 34 14.62 1.65 -10.29
N ILE A 35 14.58 1.37 -8.98
CA ILE A 35 13.48 0.66 -8.31
C ILE A 35 12.80 1.60 -7.31
N GLY A 36 11.46 1.67 -7.38
CA GLY A 36 10.64 2.38 -6.40
C GLY A 36 9.71 1.45 -5.64
N LEU A 37 9.45 1.76 -4.36
CA LEU A 37 8.47 1.08 -3.53
C LEU A 37 7.39 2.06 -3.09
N ALA A 38 6.14 1.66 -3.29
CA ALA A 38 4.95 2.36 -2.83
C ALA A 38 3.96 1.35 -2.23
N GLY A 39 3.20 1.76 -1.23
CA GLY A 39 2.24 0.91 -0.53
C GLY A 39 1.59 1.61 0.64
N ASP A 40 0.43 1.12 1.07
CA ASP A 40 -0.29 1.69 2.21
C ASP A 40 0.57 1.72 3.48
N TRP A 41 1.38 0.69 3.68
CA TRP A 41 2.28 0.56 4.82
C TRP A 41 3.36 1.65 4.90
N LEU A 42 3.66 2.33 3.80
CA LEU A 42 4.62 3.44 3.78
C LEU A 42 3.97 4.79 4.15
N SER A 43 2.64 4.86 4.24
CA SER A 43 1.91 6.12 4.49
C SER A 43 0.62 5.93 5.28
N GLY A 44 0.66 5.14 6.38
CA GLY A 44 -0.44 5.09 7.36
C GLY A 44 -1.44 3.93 7.24
N GLY A 45 -1.17 2.94 6.38
CA GLY A 45 -1.84 1.63 6.37
C GLY A 45 -3.32 1.65 6.00
N ARG A 46 -3.73 2.63 5.20
CA ARG A 46 -5.11 2.82 4.69
C ARG A 46 -5.08 3.10 3.19
N VAL A 47 -6.27 3.17 2.59
CA VAL A 47 -6.43 3.45 1.16
C VAL A 47 -5.80 4.80 0.79
N GLU A 48 -5.99 5.85 1.60
CA GLU A 48 -5.32 7.14 1.34
C GLU A 48 -3.80 6.98 1.35
N GLY A 49 -3.26 6.21 2.29
CA GLY A 49 -1.83 5.94 2.37
C GLY A 49 -1.26 5.25 1.13
N ALA A 50 -1.98 4.27 0.56
CA ALA A 50 -1.55 3.62 -0.67
C ALA A 50 -1.46 4.62 -1.83
N PHE A 51 -2.45 5.51 -1.92
CA PHE A 51 -2.53 6.51 -2.97
C PHE A 51 -1.43 7.57 -2.82
N ASP A 52 -1.30 8.15 -1.63
CA ASP A 52 -0.30 9.19 -1.35
C ASP A 52 1.13 8.67 -1.54
N SER A 53 1.39 7.43 -1.11
CA SER A 53 2.67 6.74 -1.33
C SER A 53 3.02 6.63 -2.82
N ALA A 54 2.05 6.25 -3.67
CA ALA A 54 2.26 6.15 -5.11
C ALA A 54 2.47 7.53 -5.75
N CYS A 55 1.68 8.54 -5.36
CA CYS A 55 1.82 9.89 -5.85
C CYS A 55 3.20 10.50 -5.50
N GLY A 56 3.67 10.29 -4.28
CA GLY A 56 5.00 10.71 -3.83
C GLY A 56 6.11 10.10 -4.69
N LEU A 57 6.05 8.79 -4.93
CA LEU A 57 7.03 8.10 -5.79
C LEU A 57 7.04 8.66 -7.21
N VAL A 58 5.87 8.91 -7.81
CA VAL A 58 5.80 9.48 -9.17
C VAL A 58 6.35 10.92 -9.19
N ALA A 59 6.08 11.72 -8.16
CA ALA A 59 6.64 13.06 -8.06
C ALA A 59 8.18 13.02 -8.00
N GLU A 60 8.77 12.11 -7.23
CA GLU A 60 10.22 11.89 -7.15
C GLU A 60 10.81 11.54 -8.54
N LEU A 61 10.17 10.62 -9.26
CA LEU A 61 10.61 10.17 -10.57
C LEU A 61 10.53 11.26 -11.65
N THR A 62 9.59 12.19 -11.51
CA THR A 62 9.36 13.28 -12.48
C THR A 62 10.17 14.53 -12.19
N THR A 63 10.68 14.67 -10.96
CA THR A 63 11.58 15.77 -10.56
C THR A 63 13.06 15.43 -10.72
N ALA A 64 13.42 14.15 -10.70
CA ALA A 64 14.78 13.71 -11.00
C ALA A 64 15.14 14.03 -12.47
N PRO A 65 16.24 14.75 -12.75
CA PRO A 65 16.68 14.96 -14.13
C PRO A 65 16.99 13.60 -14.75
N THR A 66 16.39 13.32 -15.91
CA THR A 66 16.68 12.13 -16.71
C THR A 66 18.18 12.08 -16.95
N THR A 67 18.90 11.26 -16.18
CA THR A 67 20.27 10.91 -16.51
C THR A 67 20.17 9.87 -17.61
N GLN A 68 20.26 10.36 -18.85
CA GLN A 68 20.43 9.55 -20.05
C GLN A 68 21.90 9.14 -20.18
#